data_AF-A0A356M5Y7-F1
#
_entry.id   AF-A0A356M5Y7-F1
#
_cell.length_a   1.000
_cell.length_b   1.000
_cell.length_c   1.000
_cell.angle_alpha   90.00
_cell.angle_beta   90.00
_cell.angle_gamma   90.00
#
_symmetry.space_group_name_H-M   'P 1'
#
loop_
_entity.id
_entity.type
_entity.pdbx_description
1 polymer ?
#
loop_
_entity_poly.entity_id
_entity_poly.type
_entity_poly.pdbx_seq_one_letter_code
_entity_poly.pdbx_strand_id
1 'polypeptide(L)'
;MLCWFCSIREAESGHAFKYEMHSTVDAKKNESETKVAYNIREIIVPRCMDCHNRHIRVQFTSVLATIVAVILLAAVIASLANWSEVWIWGVGLGLSAGLLAGILAVRYYALKGIRSVRQAKVDFPEAIILREDGFKVGRQPRRLPKNYINDSESIEKDKEQTP
;
A
#
# COMPACT_ATOMS: atom_id res chain seq x y z
N MET A 1 -14.94 5.55 -17.56
CA MET A 1 -13.56 6.06 -17.35
C MET A 1 -12.59 4.94 -17.66
N LEU A 2 -11.49 5.18 -18.37
CA LEU A 2 -10.50 4.13 -18.65
C LEU A 2 -9.70 3.78 -17.38
N CYS A 3 -9.30 2.51 -17.27
CA CYS A 3 -8.40 2.02 -16.22
C CYS A 3 -7.05 2.73 -16.33
N TRP A 4 -6.64 3.45 -15.28
CA TRP A 4 -5.38 4.19 -15.28
C TRP A 4 -4.15 3.27 -15.38
N PHE A 5 -4.28 2.01 -14.93
CA PHE A 5 -3.17 1.07 -14.84
C PHE A 5 -2.78 0.44 -16.18
N CYS A 6 -3.76 0.08 -17.01
CA CYS A 6 -3.51 -0.51 -18.33
C CYS A 6 -3.86 0.42 -19.49
N SER A 7 -4.62 1.49 -19.26
CA SER A 7 -5.10 2.43 -20.29
C SER A 7 -5.91 1.80 -21.44
N ILE A 8 -6.29 0.53 -21.33
CA ILE A 8 -6.95 -0.24 -22.40
C ILE A 8 -8.42 -0.53 -22.07
N ARG A 9 -8.71 -0.99 -20.85
CA ARG A 9 -10.06 -1.43 -20.45
C ARG A 9 -10.77 -0.36 -19.62
N GLU A 10 -12.10 -0.42 -19.60
CA GLU A 10 -12.90 0.42 -18.73
C GLU A 10 -12.66 0.08 -17.25
N ALA A 11 -12.70 1.11 -16.41
CA ALA A 11 -12.57 0.96 -14.97
C ALA A 11 -13.89 0.56 -14.34
N GLU A 12 -13.81 -0.32 -13.33
CA GLU A 12 -14.95 -0.78 -12.55
C GLU A 12 -14.88 -0.16 -11.15
N SER A 13 -15.99 0.42 -10.67
CA SER A 13 -16.04 1.11 -9.37
C SER A 13 -15.71 0.19 -8.20
N GLY A 14 -16.10 -1.08 -8.27
CA GLY A 14 -15.81 -2.11 -7.25
C GLY A 14 -14.33 -2.47 -7.13
N HIS A 15 -13.52 -2.19 -8.15
CA HIS A 15 -12.11 -2.56 -8.18
C HIS A 15 -11.17 -1.36 -8.10
N ALA A 16 -11.68 -0.14 -7.95
CA ALA A 16 -10.85 1.06 -7.82
C ALA A 16 -9.78 0.92 -6.74
N PHE A 17 -8.59 1.47 -6.99
CA PHE A 17 -7.53 1.50 -5.99
C PHE A 17 -7.68 2.76 -5.14
N LYS A 18 -8.04 2.57 -3.87
CA LYS A 18 -8.27 3.65 -2.91
C LYS A 18 -7.08 3.78 -1.97
N TYR A 19 -6.64 5.00 -1.73
CA TYR A 19 -5.66 5.30 -0.70
C TYR A 19 -5.83 6.71 -0.15
N GLU A 20 -5.42 6.91 1.09
CA GLU A 20 -5.53 8.20 1.78
C GLU A 20 -4.21 8.97 1.69
N MET A 21 -4.34 10.28 1.53
CA MET A 21 -3.26 11.26 1.69
C MET A 21 -3.60 12.22 2.83
N HIS A 22 -2.58 12.67 3.57
CA HIS A 22 -2.73 13.53 4.74
C HIS A 22 -1.91 14.81 4.60
N SER A 23 -2.50 15.98 4.84
CA SER A 23 -1.75 17.25 4.87
C SER A 23 -1.19 17.55 6.26
N THR A 24 -0.46 18.67 6.35
CA THR A 24 -0.07 19.29 7.61
C THR A 24 -1.26 19.47 8.55
N VAL A 25 -0.96 19.32 9.83
CA VAL A 25 -1.88 19.43 10.97
C VAL A 25 -2.45 20.83 11.07
N ASP A 26 -3.77 20.94 11.16
CA ASP A 26 -4.40 22.11 11.74
C ASP A 26 -4.39 21.96 13.26
N ALA A 27 -3.57 22.78 13.92
CA ALA A 27 -3.45 22.80 15.38
C ALA A 27 -4.16 24.02 15.93
N LYS A 28 -5.32 23.82 16.57
CA LYS A 28 -6.01 24.86 17.31
C LYS A 28 -5.61 24.78 18.78
N LYS A 29 -4.88 25.79 19.26
CA LYS A 29 -4.43 25.88 20.66
C LYS A 29 -5.49 26.64 21.46
N ASN A 30 -6.12 25.95 22.42
CA ASN A 30 -6.87 26.56 23.50
C ASN A 30 -5.99 26.61 24.76
N GLU A 31 -6.37 27.39 25.77
CA GLU A 31 -5.60 27.54 27.01
C GLU A 31 -5.41 26.20 27.77
N SER A 32 -6.32 25.24 27.58
CA SER A 32 -6.32 23.94 28.26
C SER A 32 -5.87 22.77 27.39
N GLU A 33 -5.89 22.89 26.05
CA GLU A 33 -5.58 21.77 25.15
C GLU A 33 -5.16 22.26 23.75
N THR A 34 -4.39 21.42 23.04
CA THR A 34 -4.10 21.62 21.62
C THR A 34 -4.86 20.59 20.80
N LYS A 35 -5.90 21.02 20.08
CA LYS A 35 -6.64 20.15 19.15
C LYS A 35 -5.87 20.05 17.85
N VAL A 36 -5.47 18.84 17.49
CA VAL A 36 -4.72 18.51 16.27
C VAL A 36 -5.67 17.76 15.34
N ALA A 37 -6.09 18.41 14.25
CA ALA A 37 -6.87 17.79 13.18
C ALA A 37 -5.99 17.57 11.96
N TYR A 38 -6.17 16.44 11.28
CA TYR A 38 -5.50 16.14 10.01
C TYR A 38 -6.53 16.24 8.90
N ASN A 39 -6.23 17.00 7.84
CA ASN A 39 -7.02 16.95 6.62
C ASN A 39 -6.66 15.66 5.87
N ILE A 40 -7.64 14.76 5.77
CA ILE A 40 -7.49 13.47 5.09
C ILE A 40 -8.28 13.56 3.79
N ARG A 41 -7.59 13.29 2.67
CA ARG A 41 -8.22 13.17 1.35
C ARG A 41 -8.08 11.74 0.85
N GLU A 42 -9.20 11.14 0.48
CA GLU A 42 -9.21 9.84 -0.20
C GLU A 42 -9.01 10.05 -1.71
N ILE A 43 -8.05 9.33 -2.29
CA ILE A 43 -7.79 9.30 -3.72
C ILE A 43 -8.30 7.98 -4.28
N ILE A 44 -9.08 8.06 -5.35
CA ILE A 44 -9.69 6.91 -6.01
C ILE A 44 -9.09 6.77 -7.40
N VAL A 45 -8.18 5.81 -7.56
CA VAL A 45 -7.56 5.53 -8.86
C VAL A 45 -8.39 4.50 -9.64
N PRO A 46 -8.89 4.85 -10.85
CA PRO A 46 -9.74 3.96 -11.62
C PRO A 46 -8.97 2.71 -12.08
N ARG A 47 -9.53 1.52 -11.81
CA ARG A 47 -8.90 0.22 -12.08
C ARG A 47 -9.92 -0.79 -12.61
N CYS A 48 -9.53 -1.59 -13.60
CA CYS A 48 -10.34 -2.71 -14.11
C CYS A 48 -10.08 -4.01 -13.31
N MET A 49 -11.00 -4.97 -13.42
CA MET A 49 -10.89 -6.30 -12.80
C MET A 49 -9.57 -7.02 -13.13
N ASP A 50 -9.10 -6.95 -14.38
CA ASP A 50 -7.86 -7.64 -14.78
C ASP A 50 -6.61 -7.09 -14.09
N CYS A 51 -6.51 -5.75 -13.99
CA CYS A 51 -5.42 -5.11 -13.29
C CYS A 51 -5.48 -5.39 -11.79
N HIS A 52 -6.68 -5.41 -11.22
CA HIS A 52 -6.90 -5.79 -9.83
C HIS A 52 -6.38 -7.22 -9.55
N ASN A 53 -6.79 -8.20 -10.35
CA ASN A 53 -6.36 -9.59 -10.21
C ASN A 53 -4.85 -9.79 -10.42
N ARG A 54 -4.25 -9.04 -11.35
CA ARG A 54 -2.79 -9.06 -11.56
C ARG A 54 -2.04 -8.45 -10.37
N HIS A 55 -2.51 -7.34 -9.82
CA HIS A 55 -1.91 -6.75 -8.62
C HIS A 55 -2.02 -7.67 -7.40
N ILE A 56 -3.16 -8.34 -7.19
CA ILE A 56 -3.32 -9.34 -6.13
C ILE A 56 -2.31 -10.47 -6.30
N ARG A 57 -2.19 -11.03 -7.52
CA ARG A 57 -1.19 -12.07 -7.80
C ARG A 57 0.24 -11.61 -7.55
N VAL A 58 0.58 -10.37 -7.93
CA VAL A 58 1.90 -9.79 -7.66
C VAL A 58 2.15 -9.61 -6.16
N GLN A 59 1.14 -9.20 -5.39
CA GLN A 59 1.26 -9.10 -3.93
C GLN A 59 1.47 -10.47 -3.30
N PHE A 60 0.67 -11.46 -3.68
CA PHE A 60 0.78 -12.83 -3.17
C PHE A 60 2.13 -13.47 -3.51
N THR A 61 2.57 -13.36 -4.76
CA THR A 61 3.90 -13.85 -5.19
C THR A 61 5.04 -13.14 -4.48
N SER A 62 4.88 -11.87 -4.07
CA SER A 62 5.88 -11.18 -3.25
C SER A 62 6.00 -11.79 -1.85
N VAL A 63 4.88 -12.19 -1.23
CA VAL A 63 4.90 -12.90 0.07
C VAL A 63 5.56 -14.26 -0.06
N LEU A 64 5.19 -15.03 -1.09
CA LEU A 64 5.80 -16.33 -1.37
C LEU A 64 7.31 -16.21 -1.63
N ALA A 65 7.74 -15.22 -2.43
CA ALA A 65 9.16 -14.99 -2.69
C ALA A 65 9.94 -14.76 -1.39
N THR A 66 9.38 -13.99 -0.45
CA THR A 66 10.02 -13.74 0.86
C THR A 66 10.15 -15.03 1.67
N ILE A 67 9.10 -15.85 1.74
CA ILE A 67 9.14 -17.13 2.46
C ILE A 67 10.21 -18.05 1.87
N VAL A 68 10.24 -18.17 0.54
CA VAL A 68 11.20 -19.03 -0.18
C VAL A 68 12.64 -18.52 -0.01
N ALA A 69 12.84 -17.20 -0.01
CA ALA A 69 14.14 -16.60 0.26
C ALA A 69 14.63 -16.90 1.69
N VAL A 70 13.74 -16.89 2.69
CA VAL A 70 14.09 -17.28 4.06
C VAL A 70 14.48 -18.76 4.15
N ILE A 71 13.74 -19.65 3.47
CA ILE A 71 14.05 -21.08 3.41
C ILE A 71 15.41 -21.30 2.72
N LEU A 72 15.67 -20.61 1.62
CA LEU A 72 16.94 -20.66 0.91
C LEU A 72 18.08 -20.23 1.83
N LEU A 73 17.93 -19.11 2.56
CA LEU A 73 18.93 -18.64 3.51
C LEU A 73 19.19 -19.65 4.62
N ALA A 74 18.15 -20.24 5.20
CA ALA A 74 18.28 -21.29 6.22
C ALA A 74 19.03 -22.51 5.66
N ALA A 75 18.75 -22.92 4.43
CA ALA A 75 19.44 -24.02 3.76
C ALA A 75 20.92 -23.72 3.54
N VAL A 76 21.27 -22.47 3.17
CA VAL A 76 22.68 -22.04 3.05
C VAL A 76 23.38 -22.13 4.41
N ILE A 77 22.77 -21.60 5.48
CA ILE A 77 23.37 -21.60 6.82
C ILE A 77 23.58 -23.04 7.32
N ALA A 78 22.59 -23.90 7.17
CA ALA A 78 22.68 -25.28 7.62
C ALA A 78 23.70 -26.10 6.81
N SER A 79 23.83 -25.83 5.51
CA SER A 79 24.88 -26.42 4.66
C SER A 79 26.28 -26.02 5.14
N LEU A 80 26.48 -24.76 5.58
CA LEU A 80 27.77 -24.30 6.08
C LEU A 80 28.10 -24.87 7.47
N ALA A 81 27.07 -25.13 8.28
CA ALA A 81 27.23 -25.68 9.62
C ALA A 81 27.46 -27.20 9.65
N ASN A 82 27.44 -27.88 8.50
CA ASN A 82 27.56 -29.35 8.37
C ASN A 82 26.60 -30.12 9.29
N TRP A 83 25.38 -29.62 9.50
CA TRP A 83 24.40 -30.24 10.40
C TRP A 83 23.85 -31.59 9.91
N SER A 84 23.99 -31.89 8.61
CA SER A 84 23.57 -33.18 8.03
C SER A 84 24.33 -33.49 6.74
N GLU A 85 24.01 -34.60 6.09
CA GLU A 85 24.64 -34.99 4.82
C GLU A 85 24.46 -33.93 3.73
N VAL A 86 25.58 -33.58 3.09
CA VAL A 86 25.71 -32.46 2.13
C VAL A 86 24.70 -32.54 0.98
N TRP A 87 24.29 -33.73 0.56
CA TRP A 87 23.35 -33.90 -0.57
C TRP A 87 21.94 -33.38 -0.25
N ILE A 88 21.48 -33.48 1.01
CA ILE A 88 20.14 -33.01 1.42
C ILE A 88 20.05 -31.49 1.26
N TRP A 89 21.10 -30.78 1.69
CA TRP A 89 21.17 -29.33 1.55
C TRP A 89 21.40 -28.89 0.10
N GLY A 90 22.19 -29.64 -0.67
CA GLY A 90 22.38 -29.38 -2.11
C GLY A 90 21.06 -29.41 -2.90
N VAL A 91 20.22 -30.42 -2.66
CA VAL A 91 18.88 -30.51 -3.27
C VAL A 91 17.98 -29.37 -2.79
N GLY A 92 17.98 -29.07 -1.49
CA GLY A 92 17.21 -27.97 -0.91
C GLY A 92 17.59 -26.59 -1.49
N LEU A 93 18.88 -26.35 -1.70
CA LEU A 93 19.39 -25.12 -2.32
C LEU A 93 18.97 -25.01 -3.78
N GLY A 94 19.12 -26.09 -4.56
CA GLY A 94 18.72 -26.10 -5.96
C GLY A 94 17.22 -25.82 -6.14
N LEU A 95 16.37 -26.50 -5.37
CA LEU A 95 14.92 -26.32 -5.42
C LEU A 95 14.48 -24.92 -4.99
N SER A 96 15.01 -24.42 -3.88
CA SER A 96 14.65 -23.09 -3.38
C SER A 96 15.12 -21.99 -4.33
N ALA A 97 16.31 -22.11 -4.92
CA ALA A 97 16.83 -21.15 -5.90
C ALA A 97 16.01 -21.14 -7.18
N GLY A 98 15.69 -22.33 -7.73
CA GLY A 98 14.85 -22.46 -8.91
C GLY A 98 13.44 -21.91 -8.68
N LEU A 99 12.85 -22.18 -7.52
CA LEU A 99 11.52 -21.70 -7.17
C LEU A 99 11.50 -20.18 -6.95
N LEU A 100 12.54 -19.60 -6.34
CA LEU A 100 12.69 -18.15 -6.21
C LEU A 100 12.81 -17.48 -7.59
N ALA A 101 13.64 -18.02 -8.49
CA ALA A 101 13.78 -17.52 -9.86
C ALA A 101 12.46 -17.60 -10.63
N GLY A 102 11.72 -18.71 -10.50
CA GLY A 102 10.39 -18.87 -11.10
C GLY A 102 9.38 -17.84 -10.60
N ILE A 103 9.33 -17.58 -9.29
CA ILE A 103 8.42 -16.56 -8.72
C ILE A 103 8.76 -15.16 -9.24
N LEU A 104 10.06 -14.82 -9.29
CA LEU A 104 10.50 -13.53 -9.82
C LEU A 104 10.15 -13.36 -11.30
N ALA A 105 10.29 -14.41 -12.10
CA ALA A 105 9.88 -14.40 -13.51
C ALA A 105 8.37 -14.18 -13.66
N VAL A 106 7.54 -14.91 -12.91
CA VAL A 106 6.07 -14.72 -12.91
C VAL A 106 5.71 -13.28 -12.53
N ARG A 107 6.37 -12.72 -11.52
CA ARG A 107 6.15 -11.33 -11.09
C ARG A 107 6.51 -10.34 -12.19
N TYR A 108 7.63 -10.54 -12.88
CA TYR A 108 8.06 -9.70 -13.99
C TYR A 108 7.03 -9.72 -15.13
N TYR A 109 6.56 -10.90 -15.54
CA TYR A 109 5.55 -11.04 -16.58
C TYR A 109 4.19 -10.48 -16.17
N ALA A 110 3.78 -10.64 -14.91
CA ALA A 110 2.51 -10.12 -14.41
C ALA A 110 2.46 -8.58 -14.40
N LEU A 111 3.61 -7.92 -14.21
CA LEU A 111 3.75 -6.46 -14.22
C LEU A 111 4.07 -5.89 -15.61
N LYS A 112 4.48 -6.71 -16.57
CA LYS A 112 4.80 -6.25 -17.92
C LYS A 112 3.58 -5.59 -18.56
N GLY A 113 3.71 -4.32 -18.92
CA GLY A 113 2.67 -3.55 -19.60
C GLY A 113 1.56 -2.99 -18.70
N ILE A 114 1.71 -3.03 -17.36
CA ILE A 114 0.74 -2.43 -16.43
C ILE A 114 1.49 -1.57 -15.42
N ARG A 115 0.94 -0.39 -15.10
CA ARG A 115 1.48 0.46 -14.04
C ARG A 115 1.35 -0.24 -12.69
N SER A 116 2.35 -0.05 -11.83
CA SER A 116 2.33 -0.58 -10.47
C SER A 116 1.49 0.30 -9.55
N VAL A 117 1.02 -0.27 -8.43
CA VAL A 117 0.38 0.49 -7.35
C VAL A 117 1.30 1.59 -6.80
N ARG A 118 2.62 1.38 -6.83
CA ARG A 118 3.60 2.39 -6.42
C ARG A 118 3.60 3.58 -7.38
N GLN A 119 3.57 3.34 -8.69
CA GLN A 119 3.45 4.40 -9.70
C GLN A 119 2.13 5.17 -9.54
N ALA A 120 1.02 4.50 -9.23
CA ALA A 120 -0.26 5.18 -8.97
C ALA A 120 -0.21 6.17 -7.79
N LYS A 121 0.70 5.99 -6.84
CA LYS A 121 0.89 6.92 -5.71
C LYS A 121 1.79 8.11 -6.04
N VAL A 122 2.54 8.04 -7.14
CA VAL A 122 3.56 9.04 -7.50
C VAL A 122 3.13 9.83 -8.74
N ASP A 123 2.51 9.16 -9.71
CA ASP A 123 2.28 9.67 -11.07
C ASP A 123 0.79 9.92 -11.36
N PHE A 124 -0.11 9.63 -10.42
CA PHE A 124 -1.54 9.90 -10.62
C PHE A 124 -1.81 11.41 -10.45
N PRO A 125 -2.51 12.08 -11.38
CA PRO A 125 -2.63 13.54 -11.39
C PRO A 125 -3.18 14.14 -10.09
N GLU A 126 -4.23 13.56 -9.51
CA GLU A 126 -4.78 14.05 -8.23
C GLU A 126 -3.77 13.91 -7.08
N ALA A 127 -2.93 12.88 -7.12
CA ALA A 127 -1.89 12.66 -6.12
C ALA A 127 -0.75 13.66 -6.25
N ILE A 128 -0.43 14.07 -7.49
CA ILE A 128 0.58 15.10 -7.76
C ILE A 128 0.10 16.45 -7.21
N ILE A 129 -1.14 16.84 -7.51
CA ILE A 129 -1.75 18.08 -7.01
C ILE A 129 -1.74 18.10 -5.49
N LEU A 130 -2.24 17.03 -4.85
CA LEU A 130 -2.26 16.97 -3.38
C LEU A 130 -0.85 16.98 -2.78
N ARG A 131 0.13 16.40 -3.45
CA ARG A 131 1.53 16.44 -2.99
C ARG A 131 2.12 17.85 -3.10
N GLU A 132 1.77 18.60 -4.15
CA GLU A 132 2.14 20.03 -4.29
C GLU A 132 1.51 20.86 -3.16
N ASP A 133 0.28 20.53 -2.74
CA ASP A 133 -0.40 21.12 -1.58
C ASP A 133 0.16 20.66 -0.21
N GLY A 134 1.26 19.90 -0.20
CA GLY A 134 1.91 19.44 1.03
C GLY A 134 1.29 18.19 1.65
N PHE A 135 0.38 17.50 0.96
CA PHE A 135 -0.10 16.19 1.41
C PHE A 135 0.97 15.10 1.23
N LYS A 136 1.03 14.19 2.20
CA LYS A 136 1.94 13.05 2.23
C LYS A 136 1.15 11.75 2.11
N VAL A 137 1.78 10.77 1.46
CA VAL A 137 1.27 9.40 1.33
C VAL A 137 1.77 8.60 2.51
N GLY A 138 0.90 7.97 3.30
CA GLY A 138 1.38 7.09 4.38
C GLY A 138 0.41 6.85 5.53
N ARG A 139 0.91 6.15 6.56
CA ARG A 139 0.17 5.85 7.78
C ARG A 139 -0.12 7.14 8.53
N GLN A 140 -1.40 7.32 8.87
CA GLN A 140 -1.88 8.31 9.80
C GLN A 140 -0.99 8.34 11.06
N PRO A 141 -0.56 9.50 11.57
CA PRO A 141 -0.15 9.59 12.98
C PRO A 141 -1.32 9.09 13.84
N ARG A 142 -1.04 8.20 14.80
CA ARG A 142 -2.03 7.41 15.57
C ARG A 142 -3.32 8.22 15.81
N ARG A 143 -4.46 7.69 15.35
CA ARG A 143 -5.79 8.27 15.58
C ARG A 143 -5.91 8.66 17.06
N LEU A 144 -6.19 9.93 17.32
CA LEU A 144 -6.74 10.33 18.60
C LEU A 144 -8.07 9.58 18.81
N PRO A 145 -8.41 9.18 20.05
CA PRO A 145 -9.58 8.38 20.32
C PRO A 145 -10.86 9.02 19.75
N LYS A 146 -11.78 8.17 19.27
CA LYS A 146 -12.98 8.52 18.50
C LYS A 146 -13.90 9.55 19.18
N ASN A 147 -13.73 9.77 20.48
CA ASN A 147 -14.51 10.71 21.28
C ASN A 147 -14.31 12.19 20.92
N TYR A 148 -13.27 12.57 20.17
CA TYR A 148 -13.01 13.98 19.85
C TYR A 148 -13.72 14.53 18.61
N ILE A 149 -14.30 13.68 17.76
CA ILE A 149 -14.91 14.11 16.48
C ILE A 149 -16.37 14.53 16.67
N ASN A 150 -17.09 13.92 17.63
CA ASN A 150 -18.50 14.26 17.89
C ASN A 150 -18.66 15.65 18.56
N ASP A 151 -17.62 16.18 19.20
CA ASP A 151 -17.69 17.46 19.91
C ASP A 151 -17.50 18.67 18.97
N SER A 152 -16.96 18.50 17.76
CA SER A 152 -16.84 19.62 16.80
C SER A 152 -18.13 19.86 16.01
N GLU A 153 -18.93 18.82 15.80
CA GLU A 153 -20.20 18.91 15.07
C GLU A 153 -21.33 19.52 15.93
N SER A 154 -21.22 19.42 17.25
CA SER A 154 -22.14 20.09 18.20
C SER A 154 -21.85 21.58 18.34
N ILE A 155 -20.57 22.00 18.31
CA ILE A 155 -20.18 23.41 18.42
C ILE A 155 -20.61 24.25 17.20
N GLU A 156 -20.69 23.64 16.01
CA GLU A 156 -21.11 24.34 14.79
C GLU A 156 -22.63 24.58 14.75
N LYS A 157 -23.43 23.67 15.32
CA LYS A 157 -24.89 23.85 15.43
C LYS A 157 -25.30 24.93 16.43
N ASP A 158 -24.54 25.13 17.50
CA ASP A 158 -24.85 26.16 18.51
C ASP A 158 -24.63 27.60 17.99
N LYS A 159 -23.81 27.79 16.94
CA LYS A 159 -23.59 29.11 16.34
C LYS A 159 -24.68 29.56 15.38
N GLU A 160 -25.49 28.64 14.88
CA GLU A 160 -26.56 28.94 13.92
C GLU A 160 -27.89 29.30 14.64
N GLN A 161 -27.89 29.28 15.98
CA GLN A 161 -29.09 29.43 16.80
C GLN A 161 -29.09 30.66 17.74
N THR A 162 -28.20 31.62 17.53
CA THR A 162 -28.22 32.90 18.28
C THR A 162 -28.67 34.04 17.34
N PRO A 163 -29.89 34.59 17.52
CA PRO A 163 -30.41 35.71 16.72
C PRO A 163 -29.79 37.07 17.10
#